data_AF-A0A7H1NR72-F1
#
_entry.id   AF-A0A7H1NR72-F1
#
_cell.length_a   1.000
_cell.length_b   1.000
_cell.length_c   1.000
_cell.angle_alpha   90.00
_cell.angle_beta   90.00
_cell.angle_gamma   90.00
#
_symmetry.space_group_name_H-M   'P 1'
#
loop_
_entity.id
_entity.type
_entity.pdbx_description
1 polymer ?
#
loop_
_entity_poly.entity_id
_entity_poly.type
_entity_poly.pdbx_seq_one_letter_code
_entity_poly.pdbx_strand_id
1 'polypeptide(L)'
;MSRREKLITIQHGRDQGKAFLIREMDAFSCEEWARGAISAVHRAIQHSDAGVMLMLSESLREAFAEPELVDIPPPQGVPNTHPAVEKAREQANEEVRAQKEGAREATPTQMVAALGLALFLRLPLEEQKAVLQPLWECICYRGPHGDVRLEEQTRLEIVEDPRTVVTLRREAFGLHTDFFMPVVPCLYRRITQAGATFPLAQ
;
A
#
# COMPACT_ATOMS: atom_id res chain seq x y z
N MET A 1 -9.07 -2.46 21.84
CA MET A 1 -8.14 -3.01 20.84
C MET A 1 -6.87 -2.18 20.87
N SER A 2 -5.69 -2.80 20.85
CA SER A 2 -4.40 -2.11 20.96
C SER A 2 -3.93 -1.63 19.58
N ARG A 3 -3.53 -0.36 19.45
CA ARG A 3 -3.02 0.21 18.19
C ARG A 3 -1.64 -0.38 17.89
N ARG A 4 -1.28 -0.52 16.61
CA ARG A 4 0.06 -1.00 16.28
C ARG A 4 1.10 0.06 16.62
N GLU A 5 2.25 -0.41 17.12
CA GLU A 5 3.36 0.43 17.50
C GLU A 5 4.65 -0.15 16.94
N LYS A 6 5.57 0.73 16.54
CA LYS A 6 6.89 0.36 16.04
C LYS A 6 7.95 1.24 16.68
N LEU A 7 8.87 0.62 17.41
CA LEU A 7 10.04 1.28 17.98
C LEU A 7 11.21 1.18 16.99
N ILE A 8 11.84 2.30 16.69
CA ILE A 8 12.97 2.39 15.77
C ILE A 8 14.11 3.10 16.47
N THR A 9 15.32 2.53 16.36
CA THR A 9 16.55 3.16 16.83
C THR A 9 17.43 3.47 15.63
N ILE A 10 17.87 4.72 15.51
CA ILE A 10 18.72 5.15 14.41
C ILE A 10 20.14 4.63 14.62
N GLN A 11 20.67 3.92 13.62
CA GLN A 11 21.95 3.21 13.72
C GLN A 11 23.15 4.04 13.25
N HIS A 12 22.93 5.03 12.38
CA HIS A 12 23.98 5.77 11.70
C HIS A 12 23.63 7.25 11.58
N GLY A 13 24.65 8.10 11.43
CA GLY A 13 24.47 9.54 11.20
C GLY A 13 24.39 10.35 12.49
N ARG A 14 23.98 11.62 12.38
CA ARG A 14 23.97 12.56 13.52
C ARG A 14 22.98 12.18 14.62
N ASP A 15 21.90 11.50 14.23
CA ASP A 15 20.87 11.04 15.15
C ASP A 15 21.13 9.63 15.71
N GLN A 16 22.35 9.09 15.55
CA GLN A 16 22.67 7.74 16.02
C GLN A 16 22.33 7.57 17.51
N GLY A 17 21.64 6.47 17.83
CA GLY A 17 21.19 6.16 19.18
C GLY A 17 19.87 6.83 19.59
N LYS A 18 19.36 7.81 18.83
CA LYS A 18 18.01 8.34 19.06
C LYS A 18 16.97 7.26 18.76
N ALA A 19 15.99 7.13 19.65
CA ALA A 19 14.90 6.18 19.54
C ALA A 19 13.58 6.91 19.27
N PHE A 20 12.78 6.36 18.36
CA PHE A 20 11.49 6.91 17.96
C PHE A 20 10.42 5.82 18.03
N LEU A 21 9.32 6.13 18.69
CA LEU A 21 8.11 5.31 18.72
C LEU A 21 7.14 5.85 17.67
N ILE A 22 6.75 5.00 16.72
CA ILE A 22 5.71 5.29 15.76
C ILE A 22 4.46 4.55 16.20
N ARG A 23 3.35 5.27 16.36
CA ARG A 23 2.06 4.70 16.74
C ARG A 23 1.02 4.95 15.66
N GLU A 24 0.27 3.90 15.35
CA GLU A 24 -0.80 3.93 14.38
C GLU A 24 -1.91 4.93 14.78
N MET A 25 -2.48 5.59 13.78
CA MET A 25 -3.68 6.41 13.93
C MET A 25 -4.85 5.57 14.47
N ASP A 26 -5.87 6.21 15.07
CA ASP A 26 -7.16 5.53 15.21
C ASP A 26 -7.81 5.33 13.83
N ALA A 27 -8.78 4.42 13.77
CA ALA A 27 -9.42 4.04 12.51
C ALA A 27 -10.07 5.21 11.76
N PHE A 28 -10.63 6.19 12.46
CA PHE A 28 -11.29 7.35 11.83
C PHE A 28 -10.26 8.32 11.27
N SER A 29 -9.24 8.67 12.06
CA SER A 29 -8.13 9.49 11.58
C SER A 29 -7.44 8.86 10.38
N CYS A 30 -7.28 7.53 10.37
CA CYS A 30 -6.68 6.82 9.25
C CYS A 30 -7.54 6.83 7.99
N GLU A 31 -8.86 6.65 8.11
CA GLU A 31 -9.79 6.74 6.97
C GLU A 31 -9.76 8.15 6.38
N GLU A 32 -9.82 9.18 7.22
CA GLU A 32 -9.83 10.56 6.79
C GLU A 32 -8.54 10.93 6.05
N TRP A 33 -7.39 10.51 6.59
CA TRP A 33 -6.10 10.67 5.93
C TRP A 33 -6.06 9.95 4.57
N ALA A 34 -6.46 8.68 4.50
CA ALA A 34 -6.45 7.90 3.28
C ALA A 34 -7.33 8.54 2.20
N ARG A 35 -8.54 8.96 2.57
CA ARG A 35 -9.47 9.68 1.68
C ARG A 35 -8.87 10.99 1.16
N GLY A 36 -8.21 11.76 2.03
CA GLY A 36 -7.49 12.97 1.66
C GLY A 36 -6.37 12.72 0.65
N ALA A 37 -5.52 11.72 0.92
CA ALA A 37 -4.42 11.31 0.04
C ALA A 37 -4.91 10.88 -1.35
N ILE A 38 -5.92 10.03 -1.40
CA ILE A 38 -6.52 9.57 -2.65
C ILE A 38 -7.17 10.72 -3.42
N SER A 39 -7.89 11.61 -2.73
CA SER A 39 -8.54 12.76 -3.36
C SER A 39 -7.51 13.72 -3.98
N ALA A 40 -6.38 13.94 -3.31
CA ALA A 40 -5.27 14.71 -3.84
C ALA A 40 -4.72 14.07 -5.11
N VAL A 41 -4.37 12.78 -5.04
CA VAL A 41 -3.89 12.00 -6.19
C VAL A 41 -4.88 12.07 -7.36
N HIS A 42 -6.17 11.89 -7.10
CA HIS A 42 -7.21 11.94 -8.14
C HIS A 42 -7.25 13.28 -8.87
N ARG A 43 -7.09 14.42 -8.17
CA ARG A 43 -7.04 15.74 -8.80
C ARG A 43 -5.80 15.93 -9.69
N ALA A 44 -4.73 15.20 -9.42
CA ALA A 44 -3.51 15.24 -10.23
C ALA A 44 -3.55 14.33 -11.47
N ILE A 45 -4.57 13.49 -11.62
CA ILE A 45 -4.73 12.63 -12.80
C ILE A 45 -5.12 13.51 -13.99
N GLN A 46 -4.35 13.43 -15.07
CA GLN A 46 -4.60 14.11 -16.34
C GLN A 46 -5.23 13.14 -17.36
N HIS A 47 -5.85 13.65 -18.42
CA HIS A 47 -6.43 12.81 -19.49
C HIS A 47 -5.40 11.89 -20.17
N SER A 48 -4.13 12.29 -20.22
CA SER A 48 -3.00 11.50 -20.72
C SER A 48 -2.66 10.29 -19.84
N ASP A 49 -3.19 10.24 -18.61
CA ASP A 49 -2.97 9.13 -17.68
C ASP A 49 -3.99 8.01 -17.83
N ALA A 50 -4.95 8.13 -18.76
CA ALA A 50 -5.96 7.09 -19.00
C ALA A 50 -5.34 5.74 -19.35
N GLY A 51 -4.29 5.71 -20.18
CA GLY A 51 -3.57 4.47 -20.51
C GLY A 51 -2.85 3.87 -19.32
N VAL A 52 -2.33 4.72 -18.43
CA VAL A 52 -1.65 4.31 -17.20
C VAL A 52 -2.65 3.80 -16.15
N MET A 53 -3.84 4.40 -16.09
CA MET A 53 -4.96 3.94 -15.27
C MET A 53 -5.55 2.63 -15.77
N LEU A 54 -5.61 2.43 -17.09
CA LEU A 54 -6.01 1.15 -17.68
C LEU A 54 -4.99 0.06 -17.34
N MET A 55 -3.69 0.33 -17.50
CA MET A 55 -2.62 -0.58 -17.06
C MET A 55 -2.73 -0.93 -15.58
N LEU A 56 -2.96 0.07 -14.71
CA LEU A 56 -3.23 -0.22 -13.30
C LEU A 56 -4.45 -1.09 -13.09
N SER A 57 -5.54 -0.78 -13.79
CA SER A 57 -6.79 -1.48 -13.61
C SER A 57 -6.64 -2.96 -13.98
N GLU A 58 -5.81 -3.25 -14.99
CA GLU A 58 -5.45 -4.62 -15.39
C GLU A 58 -4.51 -5.27 -14.37
N SER A 59 -3.44 -4.60 -13.94
CA SER A 59 -2.54 -5.13 -12.92
C SER A 59 -3.22 -5.36 -11.56
N LEU A 60 -4.15 -4.49 -11.17
CA LEU A 60 -4.98 -4.67 -9.99
C LEU A 60 -5.98 -5.81 -10.20
N ARG A 61 -6.63 -5.89 -11.37
CA ARG A 61 -7.52 -7.01 -11.70
C ARG A 61 -6.79 -8.34 -11.63
N GLU A 62 -5.58 -8.44 -12.16
CA GLU A 62 -4.73 -9.64 -12.09
C GLU A 62 -4.28 -9.93 -10.65
N ALA A 63 -3.88 -8.90 -9.90
CA ALA A 63 -3.50 -9.05 -8.50
C ALA A 63 -4.66 -9.57 -7.63
N PHE A 64 -5.90 -9.18 -7.94
CA PHE A 64 -7.10 -9.54 -7.19
C PHE A 64 -7.94 -10.66 -7.84
N ALA A 65 -7.56 -11.16 -9.02
CA ALA A 65 -8.23 -12.29 -9.65
C ALA A 65 -8.03 -13.55 -8.81
N GLU A 66 -9.11 -14.31 -8.61
CA GLU A 66 -9.00 -15.61 -7.93
C GLU A 66 -8.14 -16.57 -8.76
N PRO A 67 -7.34 -17.43 -8.12
CA PRO A 67 -6.58 -18.42 -8.82
C PRO A 67 -7.54 -19.40 -9.53
N GLU A 68 -7.50 -19.38 -10.87
CA GLU A 68 -8.19 -20.39 -11.68
C GLU A 68 -7.70 -21.79 -11.25
N LEU A 69 -8.64 -22.64 -10.86
CA LEU A 69 -8.37 -24.00 -10.38
C LEU A 69 -7.89 -24.87 -11.54
N VAL A 70 -6.86 -25.68 -11.31
CA VAL A 70 -6.35 -26.63 -12.30
C VAL A 70 -7.36 -27.77 -12.44
N ASP A 71 -7.95 -27.91 -13.63
CA ASP A 71 -8.79 -29.05 -13.94
C ASP A 71 -7.92 -30.17 -14.52
N ILE A 72 -7.53 -31.12 -13.66
CA ILE A 72 -6.77 -32.30 -14.05
C ILE A 72 -7.75 -33.34 -14.61
N PRO A 73 -7.70 -33.67 -15.91
CA PRO A 73 -8.53 -34.75 -16.44
C PRO A 73 -8.11 -36.10 -15.81
N PRO A 74 -9.07 -36.93 -15.38
CA PRO A 74 -8.75 -38.20 -14.74
C PRO A 74 -8.04 -39.16 -15.72
N PRO A 75 -7.13 -40.02 -15.23
CA PRO A 75 -6.53 -41.08 -16.03
C PRO A 75 -7.61 -41.99 -16.65
N GLN A 76 -7.35 -42.50 -17.86
CA GLN A 76 -8.30 -43.39 -18.54
C GLN A 76 -8.63 -44.61 -17.66
N GLY A 77 -9.92 -44.81 -17.38
CA GLY A 77 -10.43 -45.92 -16.57
C GLY A 77 -10.52 -45.65 -15.07
N VAL A 78 -10.19 -44.44 -14.58
CA VAL A 78 -10.30 -44.06 -13.18
C VAL A 78 -11.45 -43.07 -12.97
N PRO A 79 -12.41 -43.34 -12.06
CA PRO A 79 -13.49 -42.40 -11.75
C PRO A 79 -12.96 -41.07 -11.21
N ASN A 80 -13.64 -39.97 -11.56
CA ASN A 80 -13.24 -38.61 -11.15
C ASN A 80 -13.32 -38.38 -9.62
N THR A 81 -14.04 -39.24 -8.90
CA THR A 81 -14.18 -39.26 -7.44
C THR A 81 -13.12 -40.11 -6.73
N HIS A 82 -12.15 -40.65 -7.45
CA HIS A 82 -11.14 -41.51 -6.85
C HIS A 82 -10.22 -40.69 -5.91
N PRO A 83 -9.94 -41.15 -4.67
CA PRO A 83 -9.18 -40.39 -3.68
C PRO A 83 -7.81 -39.92 -4.16
N ALA A 84 -7.16 -40.70 -5.04
CA ALA A 84 -5.87 -40.33 -5.64
C ALA A 84 -5.97 -39.18 -6.65
N VAL A 85 -7.11 -39.05 -7.36
CA VAL A 85 -7.36 -37.96 -8.31
C VAL A 85 -7.71 -36.67 -7.55
N GLU A 86 -8.48 -36.80 -6.47
CA GLU A 86 -8.83 -35.68 -5.58
C GLU A 86 -7.58 -35.09 -4.91
N LYS A 87 -6.73 -35.94 -4.32
CA LYS A 87 -5.47 -35.51 -3.70
C LYS A 87 -4.50 -34.87 -4.71
N ALA A 88 -4.44 -35.37 -5.95
CA ALA A 88 -3.61 -34.79 -7.00
C ALA A 88 -4.11 -33.39 -7.42
N ARG A 89 -5.44 -33.18 -7.47
CA ARG A 89 -6.03 -31.85 -7.74
C ARG A 89 -5.78 -30.88 -6.59
N GLU A 90 -5.90 -31.32 -5.35
CA GLU A 90 -5.59 -30.49 -4.17
C GLU A 90 -4.13 -30.03 -4.19
N GLN A 91 -3.19 -30.94 -4.41
CA GLN A 91 -1.76 -30.61 -4.47
C GLN A 91 -1.43 -29.65 -5.62
N ALA A 92 -1.96 -29.89 -6.82
CA ALA A 92 -1.75 -28.99 -7.95
C ALA A 92 -2.37 -27.59 -7.72
N ASN A 93 -3.54 -27.52 -7.09
CA ASN A 93 -4.17 -26.24 -6.74
C ASN A 93 -3.40 -25.49 -5.65
N GLU A 94 -2.80 -26.21 -4.70
CA GLU A 94 -1.98 -25.65 -3.63
C GLU A 94 -0.64 -25.10 -4.18
N GLU A 95 -0.01 -25.81 -5.13
CA GLU A 95 1.18 -25.33 -5.85
C GLU A 95 0.89 -24.08 -6.69
N VAL A 96 -0.25 -24.04 -7.39
CA VAL A 96 -0.67 -22.85 -8.16
C VAL A 96 -0.96 -21.66 -7.24
N ARG A 97 -1.56 -21.90 -6.06
CA ARG A 97 -1.76 -20.86 -5.05
C ARG A 97 -0.43 -20.33 -4.53
N ALA A 98 0.51 -21.21 -4.17
CA ALA A 98 1.84 -20.83 -3.70
C ALA A 98 2.66 -20.08 -4.76
N GLN A 99 2.59 -20.49 -6.04
CA GLN A 99 3.24 -19.76 -7.14
C GLN A 99 2.62 -18.38 -7.37
N LYS A 100 1.29 -18.25 -7.30
CA LYS A 100 0.61 -16.95 -7.41
C LYS A 100 0.88 -16.04 -6.21
N GLU A 101 1.02 -16.59 -5.00
CA GLU A 101 1.42 -15.85 -3.81
C GLU A 101 2.85 -15.29 -3.95
N GLY A 102 3.80 -16.10 -4.42
CA GLY A 102 5.17 -15.64 -4.71
C GLY A 102 5.24 -14.59 -5.85
N ALA A 103 4.38 -14.69 -6.86
CA ALA A 103 4.28 -13.68 -7.93
C ALA A 103 3.63 -12.36 -7.47
N ARG A 104 2.66 -12.41 -6.54
CA ARG A 104 2.03 -11.23 -5.93
C ARG A 104 3.03 -10.35 -5.16
N GLU A 105 4.06 -10.95 -4.57
CA GLU A 105 5.09 -10.22 -3.82
C GLU A 105 6.03 -9.38 -4.71
N ALA A 106 6.14 -9.70 -6.01
CA ALA A 106 7.21 -9.16 -6.85
C ALA A 106 6.80 -8.16 -7.96
N THR A 107 5.56 -8.12 -8.46
CA THR A 107 5.27 -7.34 -9.70
C THR A 107 4.07 -6.38 -9.64
N PRO A 108 2.86 -6.75 -9.19
CA PRO A 108 1.71 -5.83 -9.24
C PRO A 108 1.80 -4.71 -8.19
N THR A 109 2.24 -5.03 -6.98
CA THR A 109 2.38 -4.07 -5.87
C THR A 109 3.46 -3.03 -6.17
N GLN A 110 4.53 -3.42 -6.86
CA GLN A 110 5.60 -2.52 -7.27
C GLN A 110 5.13 -1.53 -8.35
N MET A 111 4.31 -1.98 -9.31
CA MET A 111 3.71 -1.10 -10.32
C MET A 111 2.73 -0.09 -9.70
N VAL A 112 1.87 -0.56 -8.78
CA VAL A 112 0.95 0.31 -8.03
C VAL A 112 1.72 1.34 -7.20
N ALA A 113 2.80 0.91 -6.53
CA ALA A 113 3.66 1.80 -5.76
C ALA A 113 4.41 2.82 -6.64
N ALA A 114 4.98 2.38 -7.77
CA ALA A 114 5.71 3.25 -8.70
C ALA A 114 4.80 4.32 -9.30
N LEU A 115 3.56 3.97 -9.63
CA LEU A 115 2.60 4.93 -10.13
C LEU A 115 2.00 5.81 -9.03
N GLY A 116 1.73 5.26 -7.86
CA GLY A 116 1.35 6.05 -6.69
C GLY A 116 2.38 7.14 -6.41
N LEU A 117 3.67 6.81 -6.52
CA LEU A 117 4.77 7.77 -6.43
C LEU A 117 4.78 8.78 -7.59
N ALA A 118 4.61 8.34 -8.84
CA ALA A 118 4.59 9.24 -10.00
C ALA A 118 3.43 10.26 -9.94
N LEU A 119 2.25 9.83 -9.49
CA LEU A 119 1.10 10.71 -9.29
C LEU A 119 1.32 11.65 -8.10
N PHE A 120 1.87 11.13 -6.99
CA PHE A 120 2.19 11.95 -5.82
C PHE A 120 3.18 13.08 -6.16
N LEU A 121 4.21 12.79 -6.96
CA LEU A 121 5.21 13.78 -7.37
C LEU A 121 4.66 14.86 -8.31
N ARG A 122 3.48 14.65 -8.93
CA ARG A 122 2.78 15.65 -9.74
C ARG A 122 1.93 16.60 -8.91
N LEU A 123 1.63 16.27 -7.66
CA LEU A 123 0.88 17.16 -6.77
C LEU A 123 1.69 18.44 -6.54
N PRO A 124 1.04 19.61 -6.39
CA PRO A 124 1.70 20.81 -5.88
C PRO A 124 2.37 20.51 -4.53
N LEU A 125 3.51 21.17 -4.25
CA LEU A 125 4.30 20.93 -3.04
C LEU A 125 3.46 21.06 -1.75
N GLU A 126 2.50 21.98 -1.71
CA GLU A 126 1.61 22.16 -0.56
C GLU A 126 0.65 20.97 -0.35
N GLU A 127 0.16 20.35 -1.43
CA GLU A 127 -0.67 19.14 -1.33
C GLU A 127 0.17 17.93 -0.91
N GLN A 128 1.40 17.80 -1.42
CA GLN A 128 2.33 16.77 -0.98
C GLN A 128 2.60 16.86 0.53
N LYS A 129 2.86 18.08 1.02
CA LYS A 129 3.04 18.34 2.45
C LYS A 129 1.80 17.98 3.25
N ALA A 130 0.61 18.41 2.80
CA ALA A 130 -0.65 18.11 3.48
C ALA A 130 -0.93 16.60 3.62
N VAL A 131 -0.61 15.82 2.58
CA VAL A 131 -0.78 14.35 2.60
C VAL A 131 0.19 13.67 3.55
N LEU A 132 1.43 14.16 3.65
CA LEU A 132 2.45 13.56 4.51
C LEU A 132 2.43 14.08 5.95
N GLN A 133 1.80 15.23 6.21
CA GLN A 133 1.83 15.88 7.52
C GLN A 133 1.25 15.01 8.64
N PRO A 134 0.08 14.34 8.48
CA PRO A 134 -0.48 13.49 9.53
C PRO A 134 0.45 12.34 9.95
N LEU A 135 1.31 11.85 9.05
CA LEU A 135 2.25 10.78 9.37
C LEU A 135 3.31 11.23 10.39
N TRP A 136 3.64 12.52 10.46
CA TRP A 136 4.55 13.05 11.48
C TRP A 136 3.95 13.01 12.88
N GLU A 137 2.64 13.22 12.96
CA GLU A 137 1.91 13.21 14.23
C GLU A 137 1.84 11.82 14.87
N CYS A 138 2.13 10.77 14.09
CA CYS A 138 2.26 9.40 14.58
C CYS A 138 3.59 9.13 15.29
N ILE A 139 4.55 10.06 15.24
CA ILE A 139 5.92 9.82 15.68
C ILE A 139 6.20 10.54 17.00
N CYS A 140 6.73 9.77 17.95
CA CYS A 140 7.23 10.27 19.22
C CYS A 140 8.73 9.98 19.34
N TYR A 141 9.51 10.96 19.76
CA TYR A 141 10.88 10.75 20.21
C TYR A 141 10.88 10.21 21.63
N ARG A 142 11.60 9.11 21.86
CA ARG A 142 11.81 8.55 23.20
C ARG A 142 13.07 9.16 23.80
N GLY A 143 12.86 10.23 24.55
CA GLY A 143 13.91 10.96 25.24
C GLY A 143 14.15 10.48 26.67
N PRO A 144 15.19 10.99 27.33
CA PRO A 144 15.50 10.67 28.73
C PRO A 144 14.41 11.12 29.72
N HIS A 145 13.57 12.09 29.34
CA HIS A 145 12.49 12.63 30.17
C HIS A 145 11.10 12.09 29.79
N GLY A 146 11.04 11.08 28.93
CA GLY A 146 9.80 10.49 28.42
C GLY A 146 9.62 10.66 26.92
N ASP A 147 8.45 10.22 26.44
CA ASP A 147 8.09 10.26 25.02
C ASP A 147 7.56 11.66 24.66
N VAL A 148 8.20 12.31 23.68
CA VAL A 148 7.86 13.64 23.17
C VAL A 148 7.33 13.52 21.75
N ARG A 149 6.14 14.07 21.47
CA ARG A 149 5.58 14.05 20.12
C ARG A 149 6.38 14.94 19.17
N LEU A 150 6.64 14.47 17.95
CA LEU A 150 7.35 15.23 16.92
C LEU A 150 6.40 16.18 16.18
N GLU A 151 6.09 17.29 16.83
CA GLU A 151 5.42 18.45 16.22
C GLU A 151 6.42 19.30 15.43
N GLU A 152 5.95 20.36 14.77
CA GLU A 152 6.80 21.16 13.87
C GLU A 152 8.02 21.78 14.56
N GLN A 153 7.89 22.21 15.81
CA GLN A 153 9.00 22.79 16.55
C GLN A 153 9.95 21.71 17.06
N THR A 154 9.40 20.68 17.72
CA THR A 154 10.21 19.61 18.31
C THR A 154 10.93 18.77 17.25
N ARG A 155 10.36 18.58 16.04
CA ARG A 155 11.05 17.90 14.94
C ARG A 155 12.32 18.64 14.48
N LEU A 156 12.29 19.98 14.47
CA LEU A 156 13.43 20.79 14.02
C LEU A 156 14.56 20.79 15.05
N GLU A 157 14.22 20.64 16.33
CA GLU A 157 15.18 20.56 17.42
C GLU A 157 15.76 19.15 17.59
N ILE A 158 14.92 18.11 17.46
CA ILE A 158 15.30 16.73 17.76
C ILE A 158 15.93 16.02 16.56
N VAL A 159 15.45 16.27 15.33
CA VAL A 159 15.91 15.53 14.15
C VAL A 159 16.98 16.34 13.42
N GLU A 160 18.22 15.87 13.48
CA GLU A 160 19.35 16.58 12.90
C GLU A 160 19.77 15.99 11.55
N ASP A 161 19.53 14.70 11.30
CA ASP A 161 19.98 14.02 10.08
C ASP A 161 18.84 13.90 9.04
N PRO A 162 19.05 14.36 7.78
CA PRO A 162 18.05 14.17 6.73
C PRO A 162 17.72 12.69 6.43
N ARG A 163 18.63 11.76 6.72
CA ARG A 163 18.36 10.32 6.58
C ARG A 163 17.35 9.84 7.61
N THR A 164 17.39 10.37 8.82
CA THR A 164 16.39 10.10 9.86
C THR A 164 15.00 10.52 9.37
N VAL A 165 14.90 11.68 8.72
CA VAL A 165 13.63 12.17 8.15
C VAL A 165 13.03 11.16 7.17
N VAL A 166 13.85 10.63 6.25
CA VAL A 166 13.41 9.63 5.26
C VAL A 166 13.00 8.32 5.93
N THR A 167 13.80 7.83 6.89
CA THR A 167 13.50 6.61 7.65
C THR A 167 12.19 6.73 8.41
N LEU A 168 12.01 7.82 9.17
CA LEU A 168 10.81 8.06 9.96
C LEU A 168 9.56 8.13 9.08
N ARG A 169 9.62 8.83 7.93
CA ARG A 169 8.51 8.87 6.98
C ARG A 169 8.19 7.51 6.39
N ARG A 170 9.20 6.74 5.98
CA ARG A 170 9.03 5.39 5.41
C ARG A 170 8.32 4.49 6.41
N GLU A 171 8.79 4.49 7.66
CA GLU A 171 8.28 3.61 8.69
C GLU A 171 6.89 4.03 9.18
N ALA A 172 6.64 5.35 9.28
CA ALA A 172 5.30 5.87 9.55
C ALA A 172 4.34 5.51 8.43
N PHE A 173 4.71 5.70 7.16
CA PHE A 173 3.88 5.32 6.03
C PHE A 173 3.58 3.82 6.02
N GLY A 174 4.60 2.96 6.18
CA GLY A 174 4.44 1.51 6.18
C GLY A 174 3.53 0.98 7.30
N LEU A 175 3.40 1.71 8.41
CA LEU A 175 2.43 1.38 9.44
C LEU A 175 0.97 1.67 9.02
N HIS A 176 0.76 2.54 8.04
CA HIS A 176 -0.56 2.99 7.57
C HIS A 176 -0.91 2.53 6.15
N THR A 177 -0.07 1.74 5.49
CA THR A 177 -0.34 1.26 4.12
C THR A 177 -1.47 0.25 4.02
N ASP A 178 -1.71 -0.53 5.07
CA ASP A 178 -2.71 -1.60 5.06
C ASP A 178 -4.14 -1.09 4.86
N PHE A 179 -4.39 0.18 5.21
CA PHE A 179 -5.70 0.83 5.09
C PHE A 179 -6.06 1.25 3.66
N PHE A 180 -5.10 1.27 2.73
CA PHE A 180 -5.43 1.44 1.31
C PHE A 180 -6.13 0.19 0.76
N MET A 181 -5.82 -1.00 1.27
CA MET A 181 -6.32 -2.26 0.73
C MET A 181 -7.86 -2.37 0.73
N PRO A 182 -8.60 -1.97 1.80
CA PRO A 182 -10.06 -1.94 1.79
C PRO A 182 -10.68 -0.90 0.84
N VAL A 183 -9.95 0.17 0.51
CA VAL A 183 -10.48 1.31 -0.29
C VAL A 183 -10.22 1.11 -1.79
N VAL A 184 -9.20 0.33 -2.16
CA VAL A 184 -8.84 0.03 -3.55
C VAL A 184 -10.02 -0.50 -4.39
N PRO A 185 -10.85 -1.47 -3.93
CA PRO A 185 -12.01 -1.93 -4.70
C PRO A 185 -13.07 -0.85 -4.96
N CYS A 186 -13.30 0.03 -3.98
CA CYS A 186 -14.24 1.15 -4.10
C CYS A 186 -13.77 2.19 -5.13
N LEU A 187 -12.47 2.44 -5.18
CA LEU A 187 -11.86 3.33 -6.16
C LEU A 187 -11.85 2.71 -7.55
N TYR A 188 -11.49 1.44 -7.67
CA TYR A 188 -11.56 0.70 -8.93
C TYR A 188 -12.97 0.77 -9.52
N ARG A 189 -14.01 0.56 -8.70
CA ARG A 189 -15.41 0.70 -9.14
C ARG A 189 -15.73 2.13 -9.61
N ARG A 190 -15.31 3.17 -8.88
CA ARG A 190 -15.57 4.55 -9.29
C ARG A 190 -14.81 4.96 -10.56
N ILE A 191 -13.55 4.54 -10.70
CA ILE A 191 -12.73 4.83 -11.88
C ILE A 191 -13.28 4.10 -13.11
N THR A 192 -13.66 2.83 -12.98
CA THR A 192 -14.25 2.06 -14.07
C THR A 192 -15.65 2.55 -14.46
N GLN A 193 -16.46 2.99 -13.49
CA GLN A 193 -17.76 3.62 -13.76
C GLN A 193 -17.63 5.01 -14.39
N ALA A 194 -16.61 5.81 -14.01
CA ALA A 194 -16.31 7.09 -14.64
C ALA A 194 -15.69 6.94 -16.05
N GLY A 195 -14.95 5.86 -16.30
CA GLY A 195 -14.43 5.50 -17.62
C GLY A 195 -15.49 5.00 -18.61
N ALA A 196 -16.69 4.64 -18.15
CA ALA A 196 -17.80 4.20 -18.99
C ALA A 196 -18.50 5.36 -19.75
N THR A 197 -18.09 6.61 -19.52
CA THR A 197 -18.51 7.79 -20.28
C THR A 197 -17.33 8.43 -21.00
N PHE A 198 -16.63 7.66 -21.85
CA PHE A 198 -15.83 8.25 -22.92
C PHE A 198 -16.58 8.04 -24.24
N PRO A 199 -17.09 9.10 -24.90
CA PRO A 199 -17.57 8.94 -26.26
C PRO A 199 -16.34 8.61 -27.12
N LEU A 200 -16.33 7.40 -27.68
CA LEU A 200 -15.45 7.08 -28.79
C LEU A 200 -15.82 8.05 -29.92
N ALA A 201 -15.00 9.08 -30.11
CA ALA A 201 -15.11 9.95 -31.27
C ALA A 201 -14.76 9.13 -32.51
N GLN A 202 -15.70 9.09 -33.44
CA GLN A 202 -15.60 8.50 -34.77
C GLN A 202 -14.59 9.27 -35.63
#